data_AF-Q3B2A7-F1
#
_entry.id   AF-Q3B2A7-F1
#
_cell.length_a   1.000
_cell.length_b   1.000
_cell.length_c   1.000
_cell.angle_alpha   90.00
_cell.angle_beta   90.00
_cell.angle_gamma   90.00
#
_symmetry.space_group_name_H-M   'P 1'
#
loop_
_entity.id
_entity.type
_entity.pdbx_description
1 polymer ?
#
loop_
_entity_poly.entity_id
_entity_poly.type
_entity_poly.pdbx_seq_one_letter_code
_entity_poly.pdbx_strand_id
1 'polypeptide(L)'
;MLKDAMGLYRGSVEEISRTIKERPTDPMAWFDRGNARSSSCDWEGAALDYTMAMKTGLRFRESIIALGNRGVARAKLGDIDGAIGDFSAIVEKHPNNRRLLRAALRSRAEMKERKGDREGAKADRKLADLLPAEQTTT
;
A
#
# COMPACT_ATOMS: atom_id res chain seq x y z
N MET A 1 9.87 19.34 -3.22
CA MET A 1 9.05 18.94 -2.05
C MET A 1 9.92 18.15 -1.10
N LEU A 2 9.95 18.55 0.19
CA LEU A 2 10.56 17.85 1.32
C LEU A 2 9.47 17.05 2.07
N LYS A 3 9.85 15.98 2.76
CA LYS A 3 9.37 15.80 4.14
C LYS A 3 10.49 15.39 5.10
N ASP A 4 10.59 16.23 6.12
CA ASP A 4 11.46 16.31 7.28
C ASP A 4 11.09 15.28 8.38
N ALA A 5 11.47 15.55 9.63
CA ALA A 5 11.74 14.64 10.76
C ALA A 5 10.66 13.59 11.16
N MET A 6 9.56 13.45 10.41
CA MET A 6 8.52 12.43 10.58
C MET A 6 8.53 11.30 9.54
N GLY A 7 9.52 11.25 8.64
CA GLY A 7 9.80 10.08 7.81
C GLY A 7 9.05 10.07 6.46
N LEU A 8 9.83 10.41 5.41
CA LEU A 8 9.56 10.29 3.97
C LEU A 8 8.83 11.51 3.37
N TYR A 9 9.55 12.37 2.63
CA TYR A 9 9.99 12.20 1.22
C TYR A 9 11.27 13.00 0.95
N ARG A 10 12.37 12.32 0.60
CA ARG A 10 13.59 12.98 0.13
C ARG A 10 13.64 12.93 -1.40
N GLY A 11 13.01 13.91 -2.03
CA GLY A 11 13.23 14.25 -3.43
C GLY A 11 11.96 14.43 -4.26
N SER A 12 12.00 15.31 -5.27
CA SER A 12 10.96 15.34 -6.30
C SER A 12 10.93 14.02 -7.08
N VAL A 13 9.84 13.73 -7.80
CA VAL A 13 9.78 12.57 -8.72
C VAL A 13 10.98 12.53 -9.66
N GLU A 14 11.46 13.70 -10.12
CA GLU A 14 12.64 13.83 -10.97
C GLU A 14 13.94 13.45 -10.25
N GLU A 15 14.12 13.89 -9.01
CA GLU A 15 15.30 13.59 -8.20
C GLU A 15 15.37 12.10 -7.87
N ILE A 16 14.26 11.52 -7.41
CA ILE A 16 14.19 10.08 -7.13
C ILE A 16 14.38 9.28 -8.42
N SER A 17 13.90 9.78 -9.56
CA SER A 17 14.14 9.13 -10.86
C SER A 17 15.61 9.13 -11.27
N ARG A 18 16.41 10.14 -10.89
CA ARG A 18 17.87 10.11 -11.08
C ARG A 18 18.50 9.04 -10.19
N THR A 19 18.11 8.97 -8.92
CA THR A 19 18.56 7.90 -8.00
C THR A 19 18.27 6.51 -8.54
N ILE A 20 17.07 6.28 -9.09
CA ILE A 20 16.69 4.99 -9.69
C ILE A 20 17.56 4.67 -10.92
N LYS A 21 17.92 5.67 -11.73
CA LYS A 21 18.83 5.45 -12.88
C LYS A 21 20.22 5.03 -12.42
N GLU A 22 20.73 5.63 -11.34
CA GLU A 22 22.04 5.32 -10.77
C GLU A 22 22.04 4.00 -9.98
N ARG A 23 20.94 3.69 -9.29
CA ARG A 23 20.77 2.55 -8.38
C ARG A 23 19.43 1.87 -8.64
N PRO A 24 19.27 1.16 -9.77
CA PRO A 24 17.99 0.55 -10.15
C PRO A 24 17.55 -0.57 -9.21
N THR A 25 18.47 -1.10 -8.39
CA THR A 25 18.21 -2.14 -7.41
C THR A 25 17.89 -1.59 -6.02
N ASP A 26 17.79 -0.28 -5.83
CA ASP A 26 17.37 0.30 -4.55
C ASP A 26 15.84 0.25 -4.40
N PRO A 27 15.29 -0.68 -3.60
CA PRO A 27 13.84 -0.81 -3.47
C PRO A 27 13.18 0.41 -2.80
N MET A 28 13.91 1.15 -1.97
CA MET A 28 13.38 2.33 -1.30
C MET A 28 13.22 3.50 -2.27
N ALA A 29 14.13 3.65 -3.24
CA ALA A 29 13.98 4.68 -4.28
C ALA A 29 12.71 4.46 -5.11
N TRP A 30 12.42 3.22 -5.51
CA TRP A 30 11.15 2.89 -6.16
C TRP A 30 9.94 3.15 -5.26
N PHE A 31 9.99 2.73 -4.01
CA PHE A 31 8.91 2.95 -3.04
C PHE A 31 8.60 4.44 -2.84
N ASP A 32 9.63 5.26 -2.67
CA ASP A 32 9.51 6.70 -2.47
C ASP A 32 8.96 7.41 -3.71
N ARG A 33 9.36 6.98 -4.92
CA ARG A 33 8.78 7.53 -6.15
C ARG A 33 7.31 7.13 -6.31
N GLY A 34 6.95 5.89 -5.99
CA GLY A 34 5.56 5.44 -6.02
C GLY A 34 4.68 6.22 -5.05
N ASN A 35 5.20 6.46 -3.86
CA ASN A 35 4.61 7.31 -2.83
C ASN A 35 4.44 8.77 -3.34
N ALA A 36 5.41 9.33 -4.08
CA ALA A 36 5.35 10.70 -4.58
C ALA A 36 4.33 10.83 -5.72
N ARG A 37 4.34 9.88 -6.65
CA ARG A 37 3.35 9.76 -7.74
C ARG A 37 1.93 9.59 -7.22
N SER A 38 1.75 8.76 -6.21
CA SER A 38 0.47 8.59 -5.51
C SER A 38 -0.05 9.90 -4.92
N SER A 39 0.83 10.75 -4.39
CA SER A 39 0.46 12.05 -3.83
C SER A 39 0.04 13.07 -4.91
N SER A 40 0.54 12.87 -6.13
CA SER A 40 0.16 13.65 -7.32
C SER A 40 -0.92 12.98 -8.17
N CYS A 41 -1.60 11.96 -7.64
CA CYS A 41 -2.64 11.19 -8.33
C CYS A 41 -2.18 10.47 -9.62
N ASP A 42 -0.88 10.32 -9.84
CA ASP A 42 -0.32 9.42 -10.86
C ASP A 42 -0.40 7.98 -10.35
N TRP A 43 -1.62 7.43 -10.37
CA TRP A 43 -1.92 6.12 -9.82
C TRP A 43 -1.26 4.99 -10.61
N GLU A 44 -1.15 5.14 -11.93
CA GLU A 44 -0.50 4.17 -12.81
C GLU A 44 0.99 4.10 -12.52
N GLY A 45 1.68 5.24 -12.52
CA GLY A 45 3.09 5.31 -12.16
C GLY A 45 3.36 4.86 -10.74
N ALA A 46 2.46 5.17 -9.79
CA ALA A 46 2.57 4.68 -8.42
C ALA A 46 2.48 3.16 -8.33
N ALA A 47 1.50 2.53 -8.99
CA ALA A 47 1.32 1.08 -8.96
C ALA A 47 2.52 0.33 -9.58
N LEU A 48 3.09 0.88 -10.66
CA LEU A 48 4.32 0.36 -11.28
C LEU A 48 5.50 0.45 -10.32
N ASP A 49 5.70 1.60 -9.69
CA ASP A 49 6.81 1.83 -8.76
C ASP A 49 6.73 0.96 -7.51
N TYR A 50 5.55 0.80 -6.90
CA TYR A 50 5.39 -0.15 -5.78
C TYR A 50 5.67 -1.60 -6.20
N THR A 51 5.30 -1.96 -7.43
CA THR A 51 5.61 -3.29 -7.97
C THR A 51 7.12 -3.48 -8.12
N MET A 52 7.83 -2.48 -8.64
CA MET A 52 9.28 -2.51 -8.75
C MET A 52 9.99 -2.53 -7.40
N ALA A 53 9.51 -1.75 -6.42
CA ALA A 53 10.03 -1.76 -5.06
C ALA A 53 9.94 -3.17 -4.44
N MET A 54 8.78 -3.81 -4.55
CA MET A 54 8.61 -5.18 -4.05
C MET A 54 9.50 -6.19 -4.80
N LYS A 55 9.64 -6.06 -6.12
CA LYS A 55 10.52 -6.94 -6.93
C LYS A 55 12.01 -6.78 -6.58
N THR A 56 12.44 -5.59 -6.19
CA THR A 56 13.84 -5.27 -5.85
C THR A 56 14.21 -5.59 -4.40
N GLY A 57 13.24 -6.07 -3.60
CA GLY A 57 13.52 -6.65 -2.28
C GLY A 57 13.25 -5.73 -1.10
N LEU A 58 12.04 -5.15 -1.02
CA LEU A 58 11.60 -4.47 0.21
C LEU A 58 11.66 -5.41 1.41
N ARG A 59 12.08 -4.86 2.55
CA ARG A 59 11.92 -5.50 3.86
C ARG A 59 10.44 -5.76 4.15
N PHE A 60 10.16 -6.72 5.03
CA PHE A 60 8.80 -7.23 5.27
C PHE A 60 7.78 -6.12 5.60
N ARG A 61 8.15 -5.16 6.45
CA ARG A 61 7.25 -4.07 6.87
C ARG A 61 6.91 -3.16 5.70
N GLU A 62 7.92 -2.75 4.94
CA GLU A 62 7.82 -1.85 3.81
C GLU A 62 7.08 -2.53 2.64
N SER A 63 7.30 -3.83 2.43
CA SER A 63 6.55 -4.62 1.44
C SER A 63 5.05 -4.65 1.74
N ILE A 64 4.67 -4.78 3.02
CA ILE A 64 3.26 -4.73 3.44
C ILE A 64 2.65 -3.35 3.19
N ILE A 65 3.39 -2.28 3.46
CA ILE A 65 2.92 -0.91 3.17
C ILE A 65 2.80 -0.70 1.66
N ALA A 66 3.76 -1.18 0.86
CA ALA A 66 3.73 -1.09 -0.59
C ALA A 66 2.53 -1.85 -1.20
N LEU A 67 2.18 -3.02 -0.65
CA LEU A 67 0.94 -3.73 -1.04
C LEU A 67 -0.30 -2.85 -0.79
N GLY A 68 -0.38 -2.22 0.39
CA GLY A 68 -1.52 -1.37 0.73
C GLY A 68 -1.65 -0.17 -0.21
N ASN A 69 -0.53 0.51 -0.48
CA ASN A 69 -0.51 1.66 -1.36
C ASN A 69 -0.77 1.26 -2.83
N ARG A 70 -0.25 0.12 -3.29
CA ARG A 70 -0.55 -0.40 -4.63
C ARG A 70 -2.02 -0.80 -4.77
N GLY A 71 -2.60 -1.40 -3.74
CA GLY A 71 -4.03 -1.72 -3.70
C GLY A 71 -4.91 -0.47 -3.81
N VAL A 72 -4.54 0.61 -3.11
CA VAL A 72 -5.23 1.91 -3.25
C VAL A 72 -5.08 2.49 -4.65
N ALA A 73 -3.87 2.48 -5.22
CA ALA A 73 -3.62 2.98 -6.57
C ALA A 73 -4.45 2.21 -7.62
N ARG A 74 -4.47 0.86 -7.53
CA ARG A 74 -5.32 0.00 -8.37
C ARG A 74 -6.80 0.27 -8.21
N ALA A 75 -7.28 0.46 -6.98
CA ALA A 75 -8.66 0.83 -6.70
C ALA A 75 -9.08 2.16 -7.36
N LYS A 76 -8.15 3.13 -7.44
CA LYS A 76 -8.33 4.42 -8.12
C LYS A 76 -8.33 4.29 -9.64
N LEU A 77 -7.56 3.35 -10.18
CA LEU A 77 -7.56 3.00 -11.60
C LEU A 77 -8.78 2.14 -12.02
N GLY A 78 -9.59 1.68 -11.06
CA GLY A 78 -10.71 0.77 -11.34
C GLY A 78 -10.30 -0.69 -11.48
N ASP A 79 -9.03 -1.04 -11.23
CA ASP A 79 -8.56 -2.41 -11.11
C ASP A 79 -8.99 -3.00 -9.76
N ILE A 80 -10.28 -3.34 -9.66
CA ILE A 80 -10.92 -3.85 -8.44
C ILE A 80 -10.29 -5.18 -8.03
N ASP A 81 -10.05 -6.07 -8.99
CA ASP A 81 -9.50 -7.40 -8.72
C ASP A 81 -8.06 -7.34 -8.25
N GLY A 82 -7.23 -6.52 -8.89
CA GLY A 82 -5.86 -6.30 -8.44
C GLY A 82 -5.81 -5.65 -7.05
N ALA A 83 -6.72 -4.73 -6.74
CA ALA A 83 -6.82 -4.14 -5.41
C ALA A 83 -7.24 -5.18 -4.34
N ILE A 84 -8.22 -6.03 -4.63
CA ILE A 84 -8.61 -7.15 -3.76
C ILE A 84 -7.43 -8.09 -3.52
N GLY A 85 -6.66 -8.41 -4.56
CA GLY A 85 -5.46 -9.23 -4.47
C GLY A 85 -4.42 -8.64 -3.52
N ASP A 86 -4.13 -7.35 -3.66
CA ASP A 86 -3.16 -6.65 -2.80
C ASP A 86 -3.59 -6.61 -1.33
N PHE A 87 -4.85 -6.30 -1.05
CA PHE A 87 -5.35 -6.31 0.33
C PHE A 87 -5.42 -7.73 0.89
N SER A 88 -5.71 -8.75 0.07
CA SER A 88 -5.70 -10.15 0.50
C SER A 88 -4.30 -10.60 0.90
N ALA A 89 -3.27 -10.22 0.14
CA ALA A 89 -1.89 -10.52 0.47
C ALA A 89 -1.47 -9.92 1.83
N ILE A 90 -2.02 -8.77 2.23
CA ILE A 90 -1.79 -8.21 3.58
C ILE A 90 -2.47 -9.08 4.64
N VAL A 91 -3.72 -9.47 4.42
CA VAL A 91 -4.48 -10.30 5.36
C VAL A 91 -3.81 -11.65 5.57
N GLU A 92 -3.35 -12.30 4.51
CA GLU A 92 -2.62 -13.58 4.54
C GLU A 92 -1.27 -13.50 5.25
N LYS A 93 -0.59 -12.34 5.18
CA LYS A 93 0.67 -12.11 5.90
C LYS A 93 0.48 -11.91 7.40
N HIS A 94 -0.75 -11.75 7.88
CA HIS A 94 -1.11 -11.57 9.30
C HIS A 94 -0.15 -10.65 10.06
N PRO A 95 0.00 -9.37 9.65
CA PRO A 95 0.91 -8.46 10.32
C PRO A 95 0.49 -8.24 11.78
N ASN A 96 1.48 -8.20 12.68
CA ASN A 96 1.26 -7.84 14.09
C ASN A 96 0.69 -6.41 14.26
N ASN A 97 0.82 -5.57 13.23
CA ASN A 97 0.20 -4.24 13.20
C ASN A 97 -1.31 -4.38 12.94
N ARG A 98 -2.09 -4.32 14.03
CA ARG A 98 -3.55 -4.48 14.00
C ARG A 98 -4.24 -3.36 13.23
N ARG A 99 -3.71 -2.13 13.32
CA ARG A 99 -4.23 -0.99 12.56
C ARG A 99 -4.13 -1.22 11.06
N LEU A 100 -3.01 -1.74 10.59
CA LEU A 100 -2.78 -2.05 9.19
C LEU A 100 -3.64 -3.22 8.71
N LEU A 101 -3.75 -4.30 9.50
CA LEU A 101 -4.64 -5.41 9.17
C LEU A 101 -6.11 -4.96 9.08
N ARG A 102 -6.56 -4.11 10.02
CA ARG A 102 -7.90 -3.53 10.00
C ARG A 102 -8.13 -2.68 8.74
N ALA A 103 -7.16 -1.86 8.37
CA ALA A 103 -7.24 -1.04 7.16
C ALA A 103 -7.37 -1.92 5.90
N ALA A 104 -6.54 -2.95 5.77
CA ALA A 104 -6.59 -3.87 4.64
C ALA A 104 -7.93 -4.60 4.53
N LEU A 105 -8.48 -5.10 5.65
CA LEU A 105 -9.81 -5.74 5.68
C LEU A 105 -10.91 -4.77 5.24
N ARG A 106 -10.89 -3.52 5.73
CA ARG A 106 -11.88 -2.50 5.34
C ARG A 106 -11.78 -2.14 3.86
N SER A 107 -10.57 -1.92 3.36
CA SER A 107 -10.36 -1.63 1.94
C SER A 107 -10.74 -2.81 1.05
N ARG A 108 -10.44 -4.05 1.46
CA ARG A 108 -10.89 -5.25 0.73
C ARG A 108 -12.41 -5.37 0.73
N ALA A 109 -13.07 -5.07 1.84
CA ALA A 109 -14.54 -5.07 1.92
C ALA A 109 -15.15 -4.06 0.94
N GLU A 110 -14.60 -2.85 0.87
CA GLU A 110 -15.04 -1.83 -0.08
C GLU A 110 -14.89 -2.31 -1.54
N MET A 111 -13.74 -2.91 -1.87
CA MET A 111 -13.51 -3.42 -3.24
C MET A 111 -14.44 -4.59 -3.58
N LYS A 112 -14.68 -5.50 -2.64
CA LYS A 112 -15.65 -6.60 -2.80
C LYS A 112 -17.07 -6.07 -3.00
N GLU A 113 -17.47 -5.04 -2.25
CA GLU A 113 -18.77 -4.38 -2.44
C GLU A 113 -18.90 -3.77 -3.85
N ARG A 114 -17.85 -3.06 -4.33
CA ARG A 114 -17.79 -2.55 -5.70
C ARG A 114 -17.87 -3.66 -6.76
N LYS A 115 -17.35 -4.85 -6.46
CA LYS A 115 -17.42 -6.05 -7.31
C LYS A 115 -18.77 -6.79 -7.20
N GLY A 116 -19.63 -6.43 -6.26
CA GLY A 116 -20.90 -7.11 -5.97
C GLY A 116 -20.81 -8.30 -5.01
N ASP A 117 -19.63 -8.60 -4.46
CA ASP A 117 -19.41 -9.62 -3.42
C ASP A 117 -19.80 -9.08 -2.04
N ARG A 118 -21.11 -8.97 -1.80
CA ARG A 118 -21.68 -8.43 -0.56
C ARG A 118 -21.37 -9.29 0.67
N GLU A 119 -21.40 -10.62 0.51
CA GLU A 119 -21.11 -11.55 1.60
C GLU A 119 -19.64 -11.51 2.00
N GLY A 120 -18.73 -11.50 1.03
CA GLY A 120 -17.31 -11.34 1.30
C GLY A 120 -16.98 -9.98 1.91
N ALA A 121 -17.65 -8.90 1.50
CA ALA A 121 -17.49 -7.58 2.10
C ALA A 121 -17.98 -7.55 3.56
N LYS A 122 -19.12 -8.18 3.85
CA LYS A 122 -19.66 -8.30 5.21
C LYS A 122 -18.74 -9.11 6.12
N ALA A 123 -18.16 -10.21 5.61
CA ALA A 123 -17.19 -11.02 6.34
C ALA A 123 -15.94 -10.20 6.71
N ASP A 124 -15.40 -9.44 5.77
CA ASP A 124 -14.22 -8.59 6.02
C ASP A 124 -14.49 -7.48 7.03
N ARG A 125 -15.66 -6.82 6.96
CA ARG A 125 -16.09 -5.83 7.96
C ARG A 125 -16.16 -6.44 9.36
N LYS A 126 -16.77 -7.62 9.50
CA LYS A 126 -16.87 -8.34 10.77
C LYS A 126 -15.48 -8.66 11.34
N LEU A 127 -14.56 -9.15 10.51
CA LEU A 127 -13.18 -9.42 10.94
C LEU A 127 -12.46 -8.14 11.38
N ALA A 128 -12.66 -7.03 10.68
CA ALA A 128 -12.04 -5.75 11.02
C ALA A 128 -12.49 -5.22 12.39
N ASP A 129 -13.77 -5.40 12.72
CA ASP A 129 -14.37 -4.93 13.98
C ASP A 129 -13.99 -5.80 15.19
N LEU A 130 -13.66 -7.08 14.96
CA LEU A 130 -13.16 -7.99 16.00
C LEU A 130 -11.70 -7.74 16.38
N LEU A 131 -10.94 -6.98 15.58
CA LEU A 131 -9.57 -6.61 15.96
C LEU A 131 -9.64 -5.61 17.12
N PRO A 132 -9.02 -5.85 18.29
CA PRO A 132 -9.00 -4.87 19.36
C PRO A 132 -8.24 -3.61 18.94
N ALA A 133 -8.64 -2.44 19.47
CA ALA A 133 -7.85 -1.23 19.35
C ALA A 133 -6.46 -1.47 19.97
N GLU A 134 -5.41 -0.92 19.37
CA GLU A 134 -4.08 -0.95 20.01
C GLU A 134 -4.21 -0.19 21.34
N GLN A 135 -3.90 -0.87 22.45
CA GLN A 135 -3.77 -0.18 23.73
C GLN A 135 -2.61 0.79 23.57
N THR A 136 -2.89 2.08 23.64
CA THR A 136 -1.84 3.09 23.78
C THR A 136 -1.22 2.86 25.15
N THR A 137 -0.11 2.14 25.21
CA THR A 137 0.80 2.21 26.36
C THR A 137 1.38 3.62 26.35
N THR A 138 0.88 4.44 27.28
CA THR A 138 1.35 5.79 27.60
C THR A 138 2.84 5.81 27.92
#